data_AF-A0A535JFR5-F1
#
_entry.id   AF-A0A535JFR5-F1
#
_cell.length_a   1.000
_cell.length_b   1.000
_cell.length_c   1.000
_cell.angle_alpha   90.00
_cell.angle_beta   90.00
_cell.angle_gamma   90.00
#
_symmetry.space_group_name_H-M   'P 1'
#
loop_
_entity.id
_entity.type
_entity.pdbx_description
1 polymer ?
#
loop_
_entity_poly.entity_id
_entity_poly.type
_entity_poly.pdbx_seq_one_letter_code
_entity_poly.pdbx_strand_id
1 'polypeptide(L)'
;MTDDDLRAYVDEWRDFGYVLVRARWTMEGASTLLEAARRFRDRAETLECLARAGFELDRPATSGFGVIIRPGEDSPLRLVEDDRKRVPM
;
A
#
# COMPACT_ATOMS: atom_id res chain seq x y z
N MET A 1 -10.80 -8.09 -7.18
CA MET A 1 -10.60 -6.63 -7.37
C MET A 1 -11.28 -6.18 -8.66
N THR A 2 -12.05 -5.10 -8.67
CA THR A 2 -12.68 -4.56 -9.89
C THR A 2 -11.77 -3.55 -10.60
N ASP A 3 -12.04 -3.25 -11.87
CA ASP A 3 -11.31 -2.21 -12.63
C ASP A 3 -11.42 -0.82 -11.98
N ASP A 4 -12.56 -0.53 -11.35
CA ASP A 4 -12.77 0.72 -10.60
C ASP A 4 -11.89 0.81 -9.34
N ASP A 5 -11.71 -0.31 -8.63
CA ASP A 5 -10.80 -0.36 -7.47
C ASP A 5 -9.35 -0.09 -7.89
N LEU A 6 -8.92 -0.67 -9.01
CA LEU A 6 -7.57 -0.43 -9.55
C LEU A 6 -7.39 1.01 -10.00
N ARG A 7 -8.42 1.61 -10.61
CA ARG A 7 -8.40 3.01 -11.04
C ARG A 7 -8.25 3.96 -9.86
N ALA A 8 -8.93 3.70 -8.75
CA ALA A 8 -8.77 4.48 -7.52
C ALA A 8 -7.32 4.46 -7.00
N TYR A 9 -6.64 3.31 -7.04
CA TYR A 9 -5.22 3.21 -6.67
C TYR A 9 -4.30 3.96 -7.64
N VAL A 10 -4.60 3.94 -8.93
CA VAL A 10 -3.83 4.66 -9.95
C VAL A 10 -4.04 6.17 -9.82
N ASP A 11 -5.25 6.62 -9.51
CA ASP A 11 -5.57 8.03 -9.28
C ASP A 11 -4.90 8.53 -7.99
N GLU A 12 -4.93 7.76 -6.89
CA GLU A 12 -4.19 8.09 -5.66
C GLU A 12 -2.68 8.18 -5.92
N TRP A 13 -2.10 7.23 -6.66
CA TRP A 13 -0.70 7.33 -7.07
C TRP A 13 -0.45 8.57 -7.94
N ARG A 14 -1.36 8.93 -8.85
CA ARG A 14 -1.19 10.09 -9.73
C ARG A 14 -1.16 11.40 -8.95
N ASP A 15 -1.97 11.49 -7.89
CA ASP A 15 -2.06 12.68 -7.07
C ASP A 15 -0.90 12.80 -6.09
N PHE A 16 -0.36 11.69 -5.59
CA PHE A 16 0.62 11.69 -4.49
C PHE A 16 1.98 11.10 -4.81
N GLY A 17 2.17 10.42 -5.94
CA GLY A 17 3.39 9.71 -6.33
C GLY A 17 3.67 8.42 -5.54
N TYR A 18 2.78 8.05 -4.60
CA TYR A 18 2.85 6.79 -3.85
C TYR A 18 1.44 6.38 -3.39
N VAL A 19 1.30 5.10 -3.04
CA VAL A 19 0.10 4.57 -2.38
C VAL A 19 0.49 4.02 -1.03
N LEU A 20 -0.23 4.43 0.02
CA LEU A 20 0.01 3.93 1.37
C LEU A 20 -0.87 2.71 1.65
N VAL A 21 -0.23 1.55 1.76
CA VAL A 21 -0.92 0.30 2.07
C VAL A 21 -0.92 0.05 3.57
N ARG A 22 -2.13 0.00 4.13
CA ARG A 22 -2.36 -0.46 5.50
C ARG A 22 -2.36 -2.00 5.52
N ALA A 23 -1.40 -2.60 6.20
CA ALA A 23 -1.22 -4.06 6.27
C ALA A 23 -1.87 -4.69 7.52
N ARG A 24 -2.18 -3.90 8.57
CA ARG A 24 -2.59 -4.43 9.89
C ARG A 24 -4.10 -4.65 10.09
N TRP A 25 -4.98 -4.14 9.22
CA TRP A 25 -6.43 -4.07 9.46
C TRP A 25 -7.29 -4.92 8.52
N THR A 26 -6.72 -5.96 7.91
CA THR A 26 -7.42 -6.77 6.90
C THR A 26 -8.72 -7.43 7.41
N MET A 27 -8.88 -7.62 8.73
CA MET A 27 -10.05 -8.27 9.32
C MET A 27 -11.14 -7.32 9.80
N GLU A 28 -11.01 -6.00 9.59
CA GLU A 28 -12.00 -5.05 10.10
C GLU A 28 -13.43 -5.40 9.63
N GLY A 29 -14.36 -5.49 10.59
CA GLY A 29 -15.75 -5.88 10.34
C GLY A 29 -16.01 -7.37 10.11
N ALA A 30 -15.02 -8.25 10.24
CA ALA A 30 -15.27 -9.70 10.23
C ALA A 30 -15.90 -10.16 11.57
N SER A 31 -17.00 -10.90 11.49
CA SER A 31 -17.71 -11.49 12.64
C SER A 31 -17.42 -12.98 12.81
N THR A 32 -16.84 -13.62 11.80
CA THR A 32 -16.45 -15.04 11.81
C THR A 32 -15.02 -15.25 11.31
N LEU A 33 -14.41 -16.38 11.70
CA LEU A 33 -13.10 -16.79 11.20
C LEU A 33 -13.10 -16.98 9.67
N LEU A 34 -14.22 -17.43 9.10
CA LEU A 34 -14.35 -17.60 7.65
C LEU A 34 -14.36 -16.25 6.93
N GLU A 35 -15.03 -15.25 7.47
CA GLU A 35 -15.02 -13.88 6.94
C GLU A 35 -13.63 -13.25 7.04
N ALA A 36 -12.95 -13.41 8.17
CA ALA A 36 -11.57 -12.95 8.34
C ALA A 36 -10.64 -13.60 7.29
N ALA A 37 -10.74 -14.92 7.10
CA ALA A 37 -9.94 -15.64 6.11
C ALA A 37 -10.22 -15.20 4.66
N ARG A 38 -11.48 -14.90 4.32
CA ARG A 38 -11.84 -14.35 3.01
C ARG A 38 -11.18 -13.00 2.79
N ARG A 39 -11.27 -12.09 3.75
CA ARG A 39 -10.66 -10.76 3.62
C ARG A 39 -9.14 -10.82 3.45
N PHE A 40 -8.46 -11.79 4.09
CA PHE A 40 -7.03 -12.01 3.85
C PHE A 40 -6.73 -12.43 2.41
N ARG A 41 -7.54 -13.34 1.84
CA ARG A 41 -7.40 -13.75 0.44
C ARG A 41 -7.66 -12.60 -0.53
N ASP A 42 -8.73 -11.84 -0.31
CA ASP A 42 -9.06 -10.69 -1.15
C ASP A 42 -7.92 -9.65 -1.10
N ARG A 43 -7.34 -9.43 0.10
CA ARG A 43 -6.21 -8.51 0.24
C ARG A 43 -4.96 -9.01 -0.49
N ALA A 44 -4.68 -10.31 -0.40
CA ALA A 44 -3.57 -10.93 -1.10
C ALA A 44 -3.76 -10.81 -2.62
N GLU A 45 -4.95 -11.09 -3.14
CA GLU A 45 -5.29 -10.92 -4.56
C GLU A 45 -5.05 -9.48 -5.03
N THR A 46 -5.50 -8.47 -4.27
CA THR A 46 -5.23 -7.06 -4.60
C THR A 46 -3.74 -6.76 -4.68
N LEU A 47 -2.92 -7.28 -3.75
CA LEU A 47 -1.47 -7.08 -3.79
C LEU A 47 -0.83 -7.73 -5.02
N GLU A 48 -1.28 -8.93 -5.39
CA GLU A 48 -0.82 -9.60 -6.61
C GLU A 48 -1.21 -8.83 -7.88
N CYS A 49 -2.42 -8.27 -7.94
CA CYS A 49 -2.84 -7.47 -9.08
C CYS A 49 -2.02 -6.18 -9.21
N LEU A 50 -1.69 -5.49 -8.11
CA LEU A 50 -0.80 -4.34 -8.13
C LEU A 50 0.60 -4.74 -8.63
N ALA A 51 1.14 -5.88 -8.17
CA ALA A 51 2.41 -6.39 -8.67
C ALA A 51 2.36 -6.70 -10.17
N ARG A 52 1.28 -7.31 -10.67
CA ARG A 52 1.07 -7.55 -12.12
C ARG A 52 0.96 -6.24 -12.92
N ALA A 53 0.43 -5.18 -12.31
CA ALA A 53 0.38 -3.84 -12.90
C ALA A 53 1.74 -3.10 -12.86
N GLY A 54 2.77 -3.74 -12.31
CA GLY A 54 4.14 -3.24 -12.24
C GLY A 54 4.44 -2.41 -11.00
N PHE A 55 3.62 -2.46 -9.96
CA PHE A 55 3.92 -1.77 -8.71
C PHE A 55 4.80 -2.62 -7.78
N GLU A 56 5.65 -1.96 -6.99
CA GLU A 56 6.58 -2.59 -6.05
C GLU A 56 6.53 -1.92 -4.68
N LEU A 57 7.03 -2.60 -3.64
CA LEU A 57 7.24 -1.99 -2.33
C LEU A 57 8.52 -1.15 -2.37
N ASP A 58 8.45 0.12 -1.95
CA ASP A 58 9.63 1.00 -1.81
C ASP A 58 10.66 0.42 -0.83
N ARG A 59 10.19 -0.26 0.21
CA ARG A 59 11.00 -0.89 1.27
C ARG A 59 10.20 -1.99 2.01
N PRO A 60 10.84 -2.82 2.84
CA PRO A 60 10.12 -3.77 3.69
C PRO A 60 9.02 -3.10 4.52
N ALA A 61 7.81 -3.64 4.45
CA ALA A 61 6.68 -3.15 5.22
C ALA A 61 7.00 -3.21 6.73
N THR A 62 6.81 -2.10 7.43
CA THR A 62 7.19 -1.93 8.83
C THR A 62 6.02 -1.36 9.62
N SER A 63 5.86 -1.76 10.89
CA SER A 63 4.78 -1.29 11.79
C SER A 63 3.36 -1.49 11.24
N GLY A 64 3.17 -2.45 10.33
CA GLY A 64 1.87 -2.72 9.70
C GLY A 64 1.52 -1.79 8.54
N PHE A 65 2.52 -1.12 7.94
CA PHE A 65 2.36 -0.27 6.77
C PHE A 65 3.40 -0.60 5.70
N GLY A 66 3.01 -0.48 4.44
CA GLY A 66 3.89 -0.56 3.28
C GLY A 66 3.63 0.62 2.34
N VAL A 67 4.66 1.05 1.64
CA VAL A 67 4.57 2.10 0.62
C VAL A 67 4.76 1.44 -0.74
N ILE A 68 3.80 1.62 -1.63
CA ILE A 68 3.83 1.06 -2.98
C ILE A 68 4.17 2.17 -3.99
N ILE A 69 5.10 1.88 -4.90
CA ILE A 69 5.61 2.80 -5.94
C ILE A 69 5.65 2.11 -7.31
N ARG A 70 5.81 2.89 -8.37
CA ARG A 70 6.17 2.39 -9.71
C ARG A 70 7.69 2.14 -9.79
N PRO A 71 8.16 1.23 -10.66
CA PRO A 71 9.57 0.91 -10.78
C PRO A 71 10.33 2.10 -11.37
N GLY A 72 11.44 2.48 -10.74
CA GLY A 72 12.29 3.58 -11.21
C GLY A 72 11.84 4.97 -10.77
N GLU A 73 10.80 5.09 -9.94
CA GLU A 73 10.39 6.36 -9.35
C GLU A 73 10.83 6.48 -7.89
N ASP A 74 11.27 7.68 -7.49
CA ASP A 74 11.59 7.97 -6.11
C ASP A 74 10.31 8.17 -5.29
N SER A 75 10.17 7.37 -4.23
CA SER A 75 9.09 7.52 -3.25
C SER A 75 9.09 8.95 -2.67
N PRO A 76 8.00 9.72 -2.78
CA PRO A 76 7.89 11.05 -2.19
C PRO A 76 8.06 11.06 -0.67
N LEU A 77 7.85 9.92 -0.01
CA LEU A 77 8.10 9.75 1.42
C LEU A 77 9.59 9.75 1.79
N ARG A 78 10.52 9.54 0.85
CA ARG A 78 11.95 9.79 1.08
C ARG A 78 12.22 11.25 1.45
N LEU A 79 11.47 12.19 0.87
CA LEU A 79 11.61 13.62 1.13
C LEU A 79 11.13 14.00 2.55
N VAL A 80 10.12 13.30 3.07
CA VAL A 80 9.52 13.58 4.39
C VAL A 80 10.33 12.95 5.55
N GLU A 81 11.04 11.85 5.31
CA GLU A 81 11.95 11.26 6.30
C GLU A 81 13.28 12.02 6.41
N ASP A 82 13.81 12.58 5.33
CA ASP A 82 15.02 13.42 5.38
C ASP A 82 14.78 14.67 6.23
N ASP A 83 13.60 15.28 6.12
CA ASP A 83 13.21 16.47 6.91
C ASP A 83 13.16 16.19 8.42
N ARG A 84 12.66 15.00 8.82
CA ARG A 84 12.63 14.56 10.23
C ARG A 84 14.00 14.23 10.82
N LYS A 85 14.99 13.92 9.98
CA LYS A 85 16.39 13.70 10.41
C LYS A 85 17.20 15.00 10.50
N ARG A 86 16.67 16.11 9.95
CA ARG A 86 17.34 17.41 9.93
C ARG A 86 16.94 18.35 11.07
N VAL A 87 15.98 17.97 11.92
CA VAL A 87 15.66 18.75 13.13
C VAL A 87 16.66 18.35 14.22
N PRO A 88 17.59 19.25 14.62
CA PRO A 88 18.39 19.00 15.82
C PRO A 88 17.47 19.11 17.03
N MET A 89 17.58 18.17 17.97
CA MET A 89 17.03 18.35 19.33
C MET A 89 17.73 19.51 20.05
#